data_AF-A0A533RW63-F1
#
_entry.id   AF-A0A533RW63-F1
#
_cell.length_a   1.000
_cell.length_b   1.000
_cell.length_c   1.000
_cell.angle_alpha   90.00
_cell.angle_beta   90.00
_cell.angle_gamma   90.00
#
_symmetry.space_group_name_H-M   'P 1'
#
loop_
_entity.id
_entity.type
_entity.pdbx_description
1 polymer ?
#
loop_
_entity_poly.entity_id
_entity_poly.type
_entity_poly.pdbx_seq_one_letter_code
_entity_poly.pdbx_strand_id
1 'polypeptide(L)' 'DRADAVAAREGVSASVQATLKSAGGLVIEADNGRIVRRNTLEDRLERVRQYVQADVAKVLFA' A
#
# COMPACT_ATOMS: atom_id res chain seq x y z
N ASP A 1 -8.30 -7.67 12.06
CA ASP A 1 -7.41 -8.77 12.50
C ASP A 1 -5.92 -8.43 12.36
N ARG A 2 -5.31 -8.40 11.16
CA ARG A 2 -3.87 -8.08 11.02
C ARG A 2 -3.54 -6.60 11.27
N ALA A 3 -4.39 -5.68 10.83
CA ALA A 3 -4.18 -4.24 11.03
C ALA A 3 -4.28 -3.87 12.51
N ASP A 4 -5.26 -4.43 13.25
CA ASP A 4 -5.40 -4.23 14.70
C ASP A 4 -4.19 -4.78 15.47
N ALA A 5 -3.71 -5.97 15.10
CA ALA A 5 -2.53 -6.58 15.70
C ALA A 5 -1.27 -5.74 15.49
N VAL A 6 -1.11 -5.14 14.30
CA VAL A 6 0.00 -4.22 14.02
C VAL A 6 -0.16 -2.93 14.83
N ALA A 7 -1.34 -2.31 14.86
CA ALA A 7 -1.57 -1.10 15.64
C ALA A 7 -1.27 -1.30 17.14
N ALA A 8 -1.74 -2.41 17.72
CA ALA A 8 -1.46 -2.78 19.11
C ALA A 8 0.03 -3.02 19.36
N ARG A 9 0.73 -3.70 18.45
CA ARG A 9 2.18 -3.97 18.55
C ARG A 9 3.01 -2.69 18.48
N GLU A 10 2.65 -1.77 17.59
CA GLU A 10 3.36 -0.49 17.44
C GLU A 10 2.94 0.55 18.52
N GLY A 11 2.01 0.20 19.41
CA GLY A 11 1.53 1.09 20.48
C GLY A 11 0.76 2.31 19.97
N VAL A 12 0.19 2.22 18.75
CA VAL A 12 -0.51 3.33 18.11
C VAL A 12 -2.01 3.16 18.32
N SER A 13 -2.66 4.21 18.85
CA SER A 13 -4.13 4.28 18.87
C SER A 13 -4.63 4.60 17.47
N ALA A 14 -5.18 3.60 16.78
CA ALA A 14 -5.70 3.74 15.43
C ALA A 14 -7.08 3.08 15.31
N SER A 15 -7.95 3.70 14.53
CA SER A 15 -9.21 3.08 14.11
C SER A 15 -8.95 2.29 12.81
N VAL A 16 -9.28 1.00 12.80
CA VAL A 16 -9.11 0.14 11.63
C VAL A 16 -10.41 0.10 10.83
N GLN A 17 -10.32 0.47 9.56
CA GLN A 17 -11.42 0.34 8.59
C GLN A 17 -11.11 -0.80 7.62
N ALA A 18 -11.87 -1.89 7.70
CA ALA A 18 -11.65 -3.11 6.92
C ALA A 18 -12.35 -3.11 5.55
N THR A 19 -12.95 -1.99 5.13
CA THR A 19 -13.77 -1.88 3.91
C THR A 19 -12.96 -1.53 2.65
N LEU A 20 -11.64 -1.43 2.75
CA LEU A 20 -10.78 -1.11 1.62
C LEU A 20 -10.76 -2.26 0.60
N LYS A 21 -11.18 -1.95 -0.64
CA LYS A 21 -11.10 -2.88 -1.77
C LYS A 21 -9.71 -2.81 -2.42
N SER A 22 -8.83 -3.72 -2.04
CA SER A 22 -7.50 -3.90 -2.62
C SER A 22 -7.11 -5.39 -2.56
N ALA A 23 -6.26 -5.83 -3.49
CA ALA A 23 -5.66 -7.15 -3.48
C ALA A 23 -4.71 -7.37 -2.29
N GLY A 24 -4.23 -6.29 -1.67
CA GLY A 24 -3.46 -6.36 -0.43
C GLY A 24 -2.69 -5.08 -0.11
N GLY A 25 -2.16 -5.03 1.11
CA GLY A 25 -1.48 -3.86 1.65
C GLY A 25 -2.35 -3.07 2.61
N LEU A 26 -1.99 -1.80 2.85
CA LEU A 26 -2.70 -0.95 3.81
C LEU A 26 -2.63 0.52 3.41
N VAL A 27 -3.59 1.28 3.90
CA VAL A 27 -3.60 2.75 3.83
C VAL A 27 -3.61 3.28 5.25
N ILE A 28 -2.69 4.18 5.56
CA ILE A 28 -2.63 4.89 6.84
C ILE A 28 -3.10 6.31 6.60
N GLU A 29 -4.03 6.75 7.44
CA GLU A 29 -4.50 8.12 7.52
C GLU A 29 -4.14 8.68 8.89
N ALA A 30 -3.55 9.88 8.91
CA ALA A 30 -3.24 10.61 10.13
C ALA A 30 -3.65 12.08 9.97
N ASP A 31 -3.75 12.79 11.10
CA ASP A 31 -4.14 14.20 11.17
C ASP A 31 -5.45 14.51 10.43
N ASN A 32 -6.51 13.72 10.70
CA ASN A 32 -7.83 13.85 10.08
C ASN A 32 -7.78 13.91 8.54
N GLY A 33 -6.95 13.08 7.91
CA GLY A 33 -6.86 12.99 6.46
C GLY A 33 -5.79 13.88 5.83
N ARG A 34 -5.10 14.71 6.62
CA ARG A 34 -4.03 15.56 6.10
C ARG A 34 -2.82 14.75 5.64
N ILE A 35 -2.53 13.64 6.30
CA ILE A 35 -1.45 12.74 5.93
C ILE A 35 -2.03 11.40 5.51
N VAL A 36 -1.84 11.05 4.24
CA VAL A 36 -2.29 9.77 3.68
C VAL A 36 -1.08 9.03 3.12
N ARG A 37 -0.85 7.82 3.63
CA ARG A 37 0.17 6.90 3.12
C ARG A 37 -0.50 5.66 2.58
N ARG A 38 -0.48 5.52 1.25
CA ARG A 38 -0.99 4.35 0.56
C ARG A 38 0.14 3.38 0.23
N ASN A 39 0.01 2.17 0.74
CA ASN A 39 0.92 1.06 0.55
C ASN A 39 0.13 -0.18 0.11
N THR A 40 -0.80 0.02 -0.83
CA THR A 40 -1.50 -1.08 -1.48
C THR A 40 -0.59 -1.72 -2.53
N LEU A 41 -0.88 -2.97 -2.89
CA LEU A 41 -0.16 -3.67 -3.97
C LEU A 41 -0.29 -2.89 -5.28
N GLU A 42 -1.49 -2.40 -5.58
CA GLU A 42 -1.80 -1.63 -6.76
C GLU A 42 -0.98 -0.34 -6.83
N ASP A 43 -0.90 0.42 -5.73
CA ASP A 43 -0.09 1.65 -5.68
C ASP A 43 1.41 1.37 -5.89
N ARG A 44 1.92 0.24 -5.38
CA ARG A 44 3.33 -0.14 -5.56
C ARG A 44 3.63 -0.53 -6.99
N LEU A 45 2.75 -1.32 -7.60
CA LEU A 45 2.89 -1.77 -8.99
C LEU A 45 2.84 -0.58 -9.94
N GLU A 46 1.89 0.34 -9.74
CA GLU A 46 1.76 1.52 -10.60
C GLU A 46 3.01 2.42 -10.52
N ARG A 47 3.57 2.63 -9.32
CA ARG A 47 4.83 3.39 -9.16
C ARG A 47 6.01 2.73 -9.84
N VAL A 48 6.14 1.41 -9.71
CA VAL A 48 7.28 0.67 -10.26
C VAL A 48 7.17 0.52 -11.78
N ARG A 49 5.96 0.39 -12.32
CA ARG A 49 5.69 0.19 -13.75
C ARG A 49 6.52 1.09 -14.66
N GLN A 50 6.59 2.39 -14.36
CA GLN A 50 7.33 3.35 -15.18
C GLN A 50 8.84 3.10 -15.23
N TYR A 51 9.41 2.52 -14.18
CA TYR A 51 10.86 2.27 -14.08
C TYR A 51 11.27 0.95 -14.73
N VAL A 52 10.45 -0.09 -14.61
CA VAL A 52 10.80 -1.45 -15.11
C VAL A 52 10.22 -1.76 -16.49
N GLN A 53 9.43 -0.87 -17.09
CA GLN A 53 8.81 -1.15 -18.39
C GLN A 53 9.85 -1.44 -19.48
N ALA A 54 11.00 -0.75 -19.46
CA ALA A 54 12.09 -1.00 -20.40
C ALA A 54 12.72 -2.39 -20.20
N ASP A 55 12.94 -2.79 -18.95
CA ASP A 55 13.50 -4.11 -18.61
C ASP A 55 12.52 -5.24 -18.99
N VAL A 56 11.24 -5.04 -18.71
CA VAL A 56 10.18 -5.98 -19.11
C VAL A 56 10.13 -6.13 -20.63
N ALA A 57 10.18 -5.01 -21.37
CA ALA A 57 10.18 -5.04 -22.83
C ALA A 57 11.42 -5.78 -23.37
N LYS A 58 12.60 -5.57 -22.77
CA LYS A 58 13.81 -6.29 -23.14
C LYS A 58 13.67 -7.80 -22.92
N VAL A 59 13.10 -8.24 -21.80
CA VAL A 59 12.91 -9.67 -21.52
C VAL A 59 11.88 -10.32 -22.45
N LEU A 60 10.84 -9.59 -22.84
CA LEU A 60 9.73 -10.14 -23.63
C LEU A 60 9.98 -10.09 -25.14
N PHE A 61 10.74 -9.11 -25.63
CA PHE A 61 10.85 -8.81 -27.07
C PHE A 61 12.29 -8.81 -27.62
N ALA A 62 13.30 -9.05 -26.79
CA ALA A 62 14.70 -9.24 -27.22
C ALA A 62 15.20 -10.63 -26.84
#